data_AF-A0A349AZ16-F1
#
_entry.id   AF-A0A349AZ16-F1
#
_cell.length_a   1.000
_cell.length_b   1.000
_cell.length_c   1.000
_cell.angle_alpha   90.00
_cell.angle_beta   90.00
_cell.angle_gamma   90.00
#
_symmetry.space_group_name_H-M   'P 1'
#
loop_
_entity.id
_entity.type
_entity.pdbx_description
1 polymer ?
#
loop_
_entity_poly.entity_id
_entity_poly.type
_entity_poly.pdbx_seq_one_letter_code
_entity_poly.pdbx_strand_id
1 'polypeptide(L)' 'MSTVVQTDQRSRLVLPGHSNERFIVHELEDGSILLEPARVISQAQYEYDTNPELQDLLSKALASPTVKHTFTRRSE' A
#
# COMPACT_ATOMS: atom_id res chain seq x y z
N MET A 1 23.52 -6.88 14.79
CA MET A 1 23.16 -8.29 15.09
C MET A 1 22.97 -8.97 13.74
N SER A 2 23.69 -10.05 13.46
CA SER A 2 23.71 -10.71 12.16
C SER A 2 23.21 -12.15 12.31
N THR A 3 22.31 -12.58 11.44
CA THR A 3 21.78 -13.95 11.42
C THR A 3 22.13 -14.58 10.09
N VAL A 4 22.64 -15.81 10.13
CA VAL A 4 22.86 -16.60 8.92
C VAL A 4 21.53 -17.20 8.50
N VAL A 5 21.20 -17.04 7.22
CA VAL A 5 19.99 -17.59 6.60
C VAL A 5 20.39 -18.32 5.32
N GLN A 6 19.60 -19.31 4.92
CA GLN A 6 19.90 -20.15 3.77
C GLN A 6 18.67 -20.26 2.86
N THR A 7 18.89 -20.30 1.56
CA THR A 7 17.84 -20.54 0.57
C THR A 7 17.44 -22.02 0.52
N ASP A 8 16.16 -22.27 0.26
CA ASP A 8 15.67 -23.62 0.02
C ASP A 8 15.85 -24.06 -1.45
N GLN A 9 15.42 -25.29 -1.77
CA GLN A 9 15.50 -25.85 -3.12
C GLN A 9 14.70 -25.08 -4.19
N ARG A 10 13.85 -24.14 -3.78
CA ARG A 10 13.02 -23.30 -4.66
C ARG A 10 13.52 -21.86 -4.68
N SER A 11 14.74 -21.61 -4.23
CA SER A 11 15.37 -20.29 -4.13
C SER A 11 14.62 -19.32 -3.22
N ARG A 12 13.93 -19.82 -2.18
CA ARG A 12 13.23 -18.99 -1.20
C ARG A 12 14.07 -18.81 0.06
N LEU A 13 14.02 -17.61 0.63
CA LEU A 13 14.68 -17.24 1.86
C LEU A 13 13.64 -16.91 2.93
N VAL A 14 13.87 -17.32 4.18
CA VAL A 14 13.11 -16.84 5.34
C VAL A 14 13.89 -15.70 6.00
N LEU A 15 13.23 -14.56 6.15
CA LEU A 15 13.73 -13.41 6.91
C LEU A 15 13.05 -13.39 8.29
N PRO A 16 13.74 -13.81 9.37
CA PRO A 16 13.15 -13.83 10.70
C PRO A 16 12.65 -12.44 11.11
N GLY A 17 11.40 -12.36 11.56
CA GLY A 17 10.77 -11.10 11.96
C GLY A 17 10.03 -10.34 10.85
N HIS A 18 10.14 -10.76 9.58
CA HIS A 18 9.55 -10.06 8.44
C HIS A 18 8.53 -10.94 7.68
N SER A 19 7.30 -11.04 8.19
CA SER A 19 6.24 -11.88 7.58
C SER A 19 5.38 -11.10 6.58
N ASN A 20 5.20 -11.63 5.37
CA ASN A 20 4.39 -11.02 4.30
C ASN A 20 4.79 -9.58 3.90
N GLU A 21 6.03 -9.19 4.20
CA GLU A 21 6.60 -7.93 3.74
C GLU A 21 7.09 -8.04 2.30
N ARG A 22 7.06 -6.92 1.57
CA ARG A 22 7.58 -6.82 0.21
C ARG A 22 8.86 -6.01 0.22
N PHE A 23 9.81 -6.40 -0.60
CA PHE A 23 11.08 -5.71 -0.73
C PHE A 23 11.42 -5.51 -2.20
N ILE A 24 12.08 -4.39 -2.51
CA ILE A 24 12.84 -4.21 -3.74
C ILE A 24 14.17 -4.91 -3.52
N VAL A 25 14.56 -5.73 -4.49
CA VAL A 25 15.85 -6.42 -4.49
C VAL A 25 16.81 -5.62 -5.36
N HIS A 26 17.94 -5.24 -4.80
CA HIS A 26 19.06 -4.68 -5.54
C HIS A 26 20.25 -5.64 -5.46
N GLU A 27 20.78 -6.02 -6.60
CA GLU A 27 22.06 -6.73 -6.71
C GLU A 27 23.16 -5.69 -6.90
N LEU A 28 24.08 -5.62 -5.94
CA LEU A 28 25.20 -4.69 -5.97
C LEU A 28 26.40 -5.33 -6.69
N GLU A 29 27.29 -4.49 -7.24
CA GLU A 29 28.44 -4.95 -8.04
C GLU A 29 29.42 -5.85 -7.25
N ASP A 30 29.45 -5.71 -5.93
CA ASP A 30 30.25 -6.55 -5.02
C ASP A 30 29.63 -7.92 -4.75
N GLY A 31 28.48 -8.22 -5.37
CA GLY A 31 27.73 -9.45 -5.20
C GLY A 31 26.85 -9.48 -3.95
N SER A 32 26.75 -8.37 -3.21
CA SER A 32 25.82 -8.26 -2.10
C SER A 32 24.39 -8.01 -2.59
N ILE A 33 23.42 -8.49 -1.81
CA ILE A 33 21.99 -8.28 -2.07
C ILE A 33 21.43 -7.34 -1.01
N LEU A 34 20.88 -6.22 -1.45
CA LEU A 34 20.15 -5.27 -0.60
C LEU A 34 18.65 -5.46 -0.78
N LEU A 35 17.93 -5.59 0.35
CA LEU A 35 16.48 -5.66 0.39
C LEU A 35 15.92 -4.37 0.99
N GLU A 36 15.22 -3.57 0.19
CA GLU A 36 14.60 -2.32 0.64
C GLU A 36 13.09 -2.48 0.77
N PRO A 37 12.45 -2.09 1.88
CA PRO A 37 11.00 -2.22 2.05
C PRO A 37 10.22 -1.56 0.91
N ALA A 38 9.39 -2.35 0.23
CA ALA A 38 8.56 -1.91 -0.88
C ALA A 38 7.13 -1.66 -0.41
N ARG A 39 6.71 -0.40 -0.39
CA ARG A 39 5.28 -0.07 -0.26
C ARG A 39 4.65 -0.11 -1.64
N VAL A 40 3.85 -1.16 -1.90
CA VAL A 40 3.01 -1.20 -3.10
C VAL A 40 1.82 -0.29 -2.84
N ILE A 41 1.87 0.91 -3.43
CA ILE A 41 0.78 1.88 -3.37
C ILE A 41 -0.10 1.66 -4.60
N SER A 42 -1.43 1.64 -4.41
CA SER A 42 -2.35 1.57 -5.55
C SER A 42 -2.27 2.88 -6.35
N GLN A 43 -2.60 2.83 -7.65
CA GLN A 43 -2.60 4.04 -8.47
C GLN A 43 -3.50 5.14 -7.88
N ALA A 44 -4.69 4.77 -7.38
CA ALA A 44 -5.59 5.71 -6.72
C ALA A 44 -4.99 6.34 -5.44
N GLN A 45 -4.26 5.56 -4.65
CA GLN A 45 -3.59 6.08 -3.46
C GLN A 45 -2.43 7.01 -3.83
N TYR A 46 -1.67 6.67 -4.87
CA TYR A 46 -0.62 7.55 -5.40
C TYR A 46 -1.19 8.88 -5.91
N GLU A 47 -2.27 8.84 -6.70
CA GLU A 47 -2.97 10.04 -7.20
C GLU A 47 -3.51 10.90 -6.05
N TYR A 48 -4.08 10.27 -5.01
CA TYR A 48 -4.49 10.97 -3.80
C TYR A 48 -3.30 11.62 -3.08
N ASP A 49 -2.21 10.90 -2.84
CA ASP A 49 -1.07 11.39 -2.07
C ASP A 49 -0.30 12.51 -2.81
N THR A 50 -0.30 12.49 -4.14
CA THR A 50 0.45 13.45 -4.97
C THR A 50 -0.35 14.66 -5.44
N ASN A 51 -1.68 14.66 -5.28
CA ASN A 51 -2.54 15.75 -5.73
C ASN A 51 -3.30 16.43 -4.57
N PRO A 52 -2.78 17.55 -4.04
CA PRO A 52 -3.43 18.30 -2.96
C PRO A 52 -4.83 18.82 -3.31
N GLU A 53 -5.08 19.17 -4.57
CA GLU A 53 -6.40 19.64 -5.02
C GLU A 53 -7.44 18.52 -4.98
N LEU A 54 -7.04 17.28 -5.31
CA LEU A 54 -7.89 16.11 -5.18
C LEU A 54 -8.21 15.82 -3.70
N GLN A 55 -7.25 15.95 -2.80
CA GLN A 55 -7.48 15.80 -1.36
C GLN A 55 -8.48 16.83 -0.84
N ASP A 56 -8.36 18.09 -1.26
CA ASP A 56 -9.26 19.17 -0.87
C ASP A 56 -10.68 18.97 -1.44
N LEU A 57 -10.80 18.56 -2.70
CA LEU A 57 -12.09 18.22 -3.32
C LEU A 57 -12.79 17.09 -2.57
N LEU A 58 -12.09 15.99 -2.30
CA LEU A 58 -12.64 14.85 -1.57
C LEU A 58 -13.04 15.24 -0.14
N SER A 59 -12.23 16.06 0.53
CA SER A 59 -12.53 16.58 1.87
C SER A 59 -13.80 17.44 1.88
N LYS A 60 -13.95 18.33 0.89
CA LYS A 60 -15.16 19.15 0.71
C LYS A 60 -16.39 18.31 0.38
N ALA A 61 -16.24 17.29 -0.45
CA ALA A 61 -17.33 16.38 -0.79
C ALA A 61 -17.81 15.57 0.42
N LEU A 62 -16.89 15.09 1.26
CA LEU A 62 -17.22 14.38 2.51
C LEU A 62 -17.90 15.28 3.55
N ALA A 63 -17.52 16.56 3.60
CA ALA A 63 -18.14 17.55 4.48
C ALA A 63 -19.52 18.03 3.97
N SER A 64 -19.85 17.74 2.71
CA SER A 64 -21.13 18.13 2.13
C SER A 64 -22.24 17.24 2.66
N PRO A 65 -23.32 17.81 3.23
CA PRO A 65 -24.49 17.03 3.62
C PRO A 65 -25.12 16.45 2.35
N THR A 66 -24.87 15.16 2.10
CA THR A 66 -25.45 14.49 0.93
C THR A 66 -26.97 14.49 1.07
N VAL A 67 -27.65 14.81 -0.04
CA VAL A 67 -29.10 14.92 -0.21
C VAL A 67 -29.85 13.87 0.61
N LYS A 68 -30.76 14.31 1.48
CA LYS A 68 -31.69 13.43 2.20
C LYS A 68 -32.60 12.75 1.18
N HIS A 69 -32.50 11.43 1.04
CA HIS A 69 -33.49 10.65 0.31
C HIS A 69 -34.84 10.75 1.03
N THR A 70 -35.78 11.48 0.44
CA THR A 70 -37.17 11.52 0.91
C THR A 70 -37.81 10.18 0.58
N PHE A 71 -37.88 9.27 1.55
CA PHE A 71 -38.68 8.06 1.43
C PHE A 71 -40.16 8.44 1.53
N THR A 72 -40.84 8.56 0.39
CA THR A 72 -42.31 8.61 0.34
C THR A 72 -42.86 7.20 0.38
N ARG A 73 -43.35 6.78 1.55
CA ARG A 73 -44.16 5.57 1.68
C ARG A 73 -45.41 5.76 0.80
N ARG A 74 -45.55 4.95 -0.26
CA ARG A 74 -46.83 4.84 -0.97
C ARG A 74 -47.84 4.28 0.02
N SER A 75 -48.80 5.13 0.43
CA SER A 75 -50.03 4.68 1.07
C SER A 75 -50.93 4.04 0.03
N GLU A 76 -51.59 2.97 0.44
CA GLU A 76 -52.54 2.12 -0.31
C GLU A 76 -53.73 2.89 -0.87
#